data_AF-A0A6V7KP18-F1
#
_entry.id   AF-A0A6V7KP18-F1
#
_cell.length_a   1.000
_cell.length_b   1.000
_cell.length_c   1.000
_cell.angle_alpha   90.00
_cell.angle_beta   90.00
_cell.angle_gamma   90.00
#
_symmetry.space_group_name_H-M   'P 1'
#
loop_
_entity.id
_entity.type
_entity.pdbx_description
1 polymer ?
#
loop_
_entity_poly.entity_id
_entity_poly.type
_entity_poly.pdbx_seq_one_letter_code
_entity_poly.pdbx_strand_id
1 'polypeptide(L)' 'YICERHFQKISNKSLFTGLKAVTHFGRPDFTQFLLAIQRIHSD' A
#
# COMPACT_ATOMS: atom_id res chain seq x y z
N TYR A 1 3.46 11.48 -3.01
CA TYR A 1 4.42 11.23 -1.93
C TYR A 1 4.06 11.95 -0.64
N ILE A 2 3.98 13.30 -0.62
CA ILE A 2 3.67 14.06 0.62
C ILE A 2 2.31 13.63 1.20
N CYS A 3 1.26 13.59 0.36
CA CYS A 3 -0.07 13.12 0.75
C CYS A 3 -0.06 11.66 1.22
N GLU A 4 0.64 10.78 0.50
CA GLU A 4 0.75 9.34 0.81
C GLU A 4 1.50 9.08 2.13
N ARG A 5 2.57 9.83 2.42
CA ARG A 5 3.40 9.60 3.62
C ARG A 5 2.90 10.30 4.87
N HIS A 6 2.37 11.51 4.75
CA HIS A 6 2.08 12.37 5.91
C HIS A 6 0.59 12.45 6.24
N PHE A 7 -0.27 12.37 5.21
CA PHE A 7 -1.70 12.72 5.38
C PHE A 7 -2.64 11.52 5.16
N GLN A 8 -2.17 10.44 4.52
CA GLN A 8 -2.97 9.25 4.28
C GLN A 8 -3.43 8.58 5.59
N LYS A 9 -2.59 8.56 6.64
CA LYS A 9 -2.94 7.97 7.94
C LYS A 9 -4.03 8.74 8.68
N ILE A 10 -4.19 10.04 8.40
CA ILE A 10 -5.19 10.90 9.06
C ILE A 10 -6.54 10.77 8.35
N SER A 11 -6.55 10.79 7.02
CA SER A 11 -7.78 10.77 6.22
C SER A 11 -8.24 9.34 5.85
N ASN A 12 -7.41 8.32 6.08
CA ASN A 12 -7.60 6.94 5.60
C ASN A 12 -7.76 6.84 4.06
N LYS A 13 -7.41 7.91 3.35
CA LYS A 13 -7.46 8.10 1.91
C LYS A 13 -6.33 9.04 1.50
N SER A 14 -5.82 8.87 0.29
CA SER A 14 -4.93 9.86 -0.32
C SER A 14 -5.69 11.16 -0.54
N LEU A 15 -5.14 12.28 -0.07
CA LEU A 15 -5.69 13.62 -0.38
C LEU A 15 -5.46 14.02 -1.84
N PHE A 16 -4.55 13.34 -2.55
CA PHE A 16 -4.24 13.65 -3.95
C PHE A 16 -5.14 12.86 -4.90
N THR A 17 -5.33 11.56 -4.66
CA THR A 17 -6.10 10.67 -5.55
C THR A 17 -7.46 10.26 -5.00
N GLY A 18 -7.73 10.50 -3.71
CA GLY A 18 -8.95 10.04 -3.05
C GLY A 18 -9.00 8.53 -2.74
N LEU A 19 -7.98 7.77 -3.14
CA LEU A 19 -7.95 6.32 -2.98
C LEU A 19 -7.60 5.91 -1.54
N LYS A 20 -8.21 4.82 -1.07
CA LYS A 20 -7.81 4.15 0.18
C LYS A 20 -6.53 3.32 0.01
N ALA A 21 -6.21 2.92 -1.23
CA ALA A 21 -5.04 2.12 -1.55
C ALA A 21 -3.74 2.86 -1.19
N VAL A 22 -2.75 2.11 -0.71
CA VAL A 22 -1.43 2.65 -0.34
C VAL A 22 -0.55 2.72 -1.58
N THR A 23 0.03 3.89 -1.84
CA THR A 23 1.00 4.06 -2.93
C THR A 23 2.42 3.75 -2.44
N HIS A 24 3.03 2.69 -2.98
CA HIS A 24 4.43 2.36 -2.73
C HIS A 24 5.33 2.97 -3.80
N PHE A 25 6.41 3.64 -3.38
CA PHE A 25 7.41 4.23 -4.29
C PHE A 25 8.65 3.35 -4.30
N GLY A 26 9.11 2.99 -5.50
CA GLY A 26 10.24 2.07 -5.70
C GLY A 26 9.83 0.83 -6.49
N ARG A 27 10.79 -0.06 -6.75
CA ARG A 27 10.51 -1.33 -7.43
C ARG A 27 9.80 -2.27 -6.45
N PRO A 28 8.65 -2.87 -6.81
CA PRO A 28 7.98 -3.84 -5.97
C PRO A 28 8.84 -5.11 -5.82
N ASP A 29 8.91 -5.64 -4.60
CA ASP A 29 9.44 -6.98 -4.33
C ASP A 29 8.33 -8.01 -4.53
N PHE A 30 8.23 -8.52 -5.77
CA PHE A 30 7.20 -9.48 -6.12
C PHE A 30 7.36 -10.83 -5.41
N THR A 31 8.59 -11.25 -5.11
CA THR A 31 8.83 -12.53 -4.43
C THR A 31 8.23 -12.50 -3.02
N GLN A 32 8.53 -11.45 -2.24
CA GLN A 32 7.97 -11.29 -0.90
C GLN A 32 6.45 -11.09 -0.96
N PHE A 33 5.95 -10.31 -1.92
CA PHE A 33 4.52 -10.08 -2.09
C PHE A 33 3.75 -11.39 -2.37
N LEU A 34 4.22 -12.23 -3.29
CA LEU A 34 3.56 -13.49 -3.64
C LEU A 34 3.63 -14.51 -2.49
N LEU A 35 4.75 -14.58 -1.77
CA LEU A 35 4.86 -15.41 -0.56
C LEU A 35 3.87 -14.95 0.54
N ALA A 36 3.66 -13.65 0.69
CA ALA A 36 2.69 -13.12 1.63
C ALA A 36 1.24 -13.50 1.22
N ILE A 37 0.91 -13.42 -0.08
CA ILE A 37 -0.39 -13.87 -0.58
C ILE A 37 -0.65 -15.33 -0.22
N GLN A 38 0.33 -16.21 -0.48
CA GLN A 38 0.20 -17.63 -0.15
C GLN A 38 -0.10 -17.83 1.34
N ARG A 39 0.68 -17.18 2.23
CA ARG A 39 0.47 -17.25 3.69
C ARG A 39 -0.90 -16.76 4.13
N ILE A 40 -1.43 -15.70 3.52
CA ILE A 40 -2.74 -15.14 3.87
C ILE A 40 -3.90 -16.07 3.48
N HIS A 41 -3.74 -16.88 2.43
CA HIS A 41 -4.78 -17.75 1.88
C HIS A 41 -4.45 -19.25 2.06
N SER A 42 -3.70 -19.60 3.12
CA SER A 42 -3.27 -20.98 3.39
C SER A 42 -4.30 -21.84 4.15
N ASP A 43 -5.46 -21.28 4.51
CA ASP A 43 -6.58 -21.97 5.16
C ASP A 43 -7.65 -22.43 4.14
#